data_AF-A0A1X7M6T9-F1
#
_entry.id   AF-A0A1X7M6T9-F1
#
_cell.length_a   1.000
_cell.length_b   1.000
_cell.length_c   1.000
_cell.angle_alpha   90.00
_cell.angle_beta   90.00
_cell.angle_gamma   90.00
#
_symmetry.space_group_name_H-M   'P 1'
#
loop_
_entity.id
_entity.type
_entity.pdbx_description
1 polymer ?
#
loop_
_entity_poly.entity_id
_entity_poly.type
_entity_poly.pdbx_seq_one_letter_code
_entity_poly.pdbx_strand_id
1 'polypeptide(L)' 'MEKILAIALTLVVGMASFSALSCPKGEHPHGGTGSHHKGGYCA' A
#
# COMPACT_ATOMS: atom_id res chain seq x y z
N MET A 1 24.64 -18.60 2.20
CA MET A 1 24.15 -17.61 1.21
C MET A 1 22.62 -17.59 1.16
N GLU A 2 21.99 -18.74 0.93
CA GLU A 2 20.55 -18.86 0.62
C GLU A 2 19.61 -18.34 1.72
N LYS A 3 19.96 -18.55 2.99
CA LYS A 3 19.19 -18.05 4.15
C LYS A 3 19.17 -16.52 4.25
N ILE A 4 20.26 -15.87 3.83
CA ILE A 4 20.38 -14.40 3.87
C ILE A 4 19.49 -13.78 2.80
N LEU A 5 19.43 -14.41 1.63
CA LEU A 5 18.55 -13.99 0.53
C LEU A 5 17.07 -14.10 0.93
N ALA A 6 16.69 -15.19 1.60
CA ALA A 6 15.33 -15.38 2.10
C ALA A 6 14.93 -14.29 3.12
N ILE A 7 15.82 -13.94 4.05
CA ILE A 7 15.57 -12.88 5.05
C ILE A 7 15.46 -11.50 4.39
N ALA A 8 16.29 -11.21 3.39
CA ALA A 8 16.21 -9.95 2.65
C ALA A 8 14.88 -9.83 1.89
N LEU A 9 14.41 -10.92 1.29
CA LEU A 9 13.15 -10.94 0.54
C LEU A 9 11.93 -10.69 1.44
N THR A 10 11.89 -11.30 2.62
CA THR A 10 10.77 -11.13 3.57
C THR A 10 10.73 -9.72 4.14
N LEU A 11 11.88 -9.10 4.39
CA LEU A 11 11.98 -7.70 4.82
C LEU A 11 11.42 -6.74 3.76
N VAL A 12 11.83 -6.92 2.50
CA VAL A 12 11.36 -6.06 1.39
C VAL A 12 9.84 -6.19 1.18
N VAL A 13 9.31 -7.41 1.18
CA VAL A 13 7.88 -7.66 1.02
C VAL A 13 7.09 -7.12 2.22
N GLY A 14 7.59 -7.30 3.44
CA GLY A 14 6.95 -6.77 4.64
C GLY A 14 6.86 -5.25 4.67
N MET A 15 7.89 -4.54 4.19
CA MET A 15 7.87 -3.06 4.12
C MET A 15 6.90 -2.53 3.05
N ALA A 16 6.70 -3.25 1.94
CA ALA A 16 5.78 -2.84 0.88
C ALA A 16 4.31 -2.75 1.35
N SER A 17 3.92 -3.55 2.34
CA SER A 17 2.54 -3.59 2.86
C SER A 17 2.12 -2.35 3.66
N PHE A 18 3.06 -1.51 4.11
CA PHE A 18 2.76 -0.28 4.88
C PHE A 18 2.30 0.89 4.01
N SER A 19 2.33 0.74 2.68
CA SER A 19 1.97 1.82 1.74
C SER A 19 0.47 1.95 1.49
N ALA A 20 -0.37 1.14 2.14
CA ALA A 20 -1.81 1.33 2.15
C ALA A 20 -2.19 2.48 3.11
N LEU A 21 -2.03 3.72 2.65
CA LEU A 21 -2.49 4.93 3.34
C LEU A 21 -4.03 4.96 3.30
N SER A 22 -4.68 4.51 4.37
CA SER A 22 -6.10 4.82 4.59
C SER A 22 -6.27 6.32 4.81
N CYS A 23 -7.45 6.86 4.49
CA CYS A 23 -7.74 8.26 4.77
C CYS A 23 -7.57 8.59 6.26
N PRO A 24 -7.12 9.82 6.59
CA PRO A 24 -7.12 10.35 7.95
C PRO A 24 -8.45 10.10 8.66
N LYS A 25 -8.42 10.00 10.00
CA LYS A 25 -9.64 9.86 10.79
C LYS A 25 -10.60 11.02 10.49
N GLY A 26 -11.81 10.69 10.06
CA GLY A 26 -12.86 11.66 9.73
C GLY A 26 -12.98 12.01 8.25
N GLU A 27 -12.05 11.55 7.41
CA GLU A 27 -12.12 11.69 5.95
C GLU A 27 -12.56 10.37 5.29
N HIS A 28 -13.22 10.47 4.15
CA HIS A 28 -13.63 9.31 3.36
C HIS A 28 -12.91 9.26 2.01
N PRO A 29 -12.61 8.06 1.49
CA PRO A 29 -12.04 7.93 0.15
C PRO A 29 -13.10 8.28 -0.90
N HIS A 30 -12.77 9.23 -1.77
CA HIS A 30 -13.59 9.62 -2.92
C HIS A 30 -12.86 9.28 -4.22
N GLY A 31 -13.59 8.71 -5.18
CA GLY A 31 -13.03 8.28 -6.46
C GLY A 31 -12.13 7.04 -6.32
N GLY A 32 -11.20 6.86 -7.25
CA GLY A 32 -10.24 5.74 -7.22
C GLY A 32 -10.83 4.33 -7.39
N THR A 33 -12.12 4.15 -7.64
CA THR A 33 -12.81 2.86 -7.85
C THR A 33 -13.45 2.79 -9.26
N GLY A 34 -13.60 1.58 -9.86
CA GLY A 34 -14.05 1.34 -11.26
C GLY A 34 -12.99 1.37 -12.38
N SER A 35 -13.14 0.55 -13.43
CA SER A 35 -12.14 0.12 -14.45
C SER A 35 -11.17 1.13 -15.09
N HIS A 36 -11.36 2.45 -14.95
CA HIS A 36 -10.54 3.52 -15.55
C HIS A 36 -9.91 4.45 -14.47
N HIS A 37 -9.33 3.86 -13.43
CA HIS A 37 -8.90 4.57 -12.22
C HIS A 37 -7.68 5.50 -12.45
N LYS A 38 -7.88 6.82 -12.39
CA LYS A 38 -6.81 7.79 -12.14
C LYS A 38 -7.10 8.53 -10.83
N GLY A 39 -6.46 8.08 -9.74
CA GLY A 39 -6.46 8.77 -8.45
C GLY A 39 -7.77 8.69 -7.66
N GLY A 40 -7.64 8.50 -6.34
CA GLY A 40 -8.64 8.81 -5.34
C GLY A 40 -8.05 9.83 -4.37
N TYR A 41 -8.90 10.56 -3.66
CA TYR A 41 -8.49 11.51 -2.63
C TYR A 41 -9.30 11.30 -1.36
N CYS A 42 -8.81 11.84 -0.25
CA CYS A 42 -9.51 11.82 1.03
C CYS A 42 -10.13 13.20 1.28
N ALA A 43 -11.42 13.23 1.65
CA ALA A 43 -12.16 14.44 2.02
C ALA A 43 -13.35 14.11 2.92
#